data_AF-A0A9E1QAB9-F1
#
_entry.id   AF-A0A9E1QAB9-F1
#
_cell.length_a   1.000
_cell.length_b   1.000
_cell.length_c   1.000
_cell.angle_alpha   90.00
_cell.angle_beta   90.00
_cell.angle_gamma   90.00
#
_symmetry.space_group_name_H-M   'P 1'
#
loop_
_entity.id
_entity.type
_entity.pdbx_description
1 polymer ?
#
loop_
_entity_poly.entity_id
_entity_poly.type
_entity_poly.pdbx_seq_one_letter_code
_entity_poly.pdbx_strand_id
1 'polypeptide(L)' 'MYPKKELAQIIIAACRQFEIETVVISPGSRNAPLTIGFSNHKDFETLSIVDERCAAFFALGIAQQTLKP' A
#
# COMPACT_ATOMS: atom_id res chain seq x y z
N MET A 1 5.81 0.18 -12.08
CA MET A 1 5.12 0.91 -13.18
C MET A 1 3.99 1.72 -12.56
N TYR A 2 3.98 3.03 -12.77
CA TYR A 2 3.01 3.93 -12.13
C TYR A 2 1.62 3.88 -12.81
N PRO A 3 0.52 4.05 -12.05
CA PRO A 3 -0.85 4.04 -12.60
C PRO A 3 -1.14 5.30 -13.43
N LYS A 4 -2.11 5.24 -14.37
CA LYS A 4 -2.46 6.39 -15.23
C LYS A 4 -2.94 7.64 -14.48
N LYS A 5 -3.47 7.49 -13.27
CA LYS A 5 -3.97 8.62 -12.48
C LYS A 5 -2.82 9.30 -11.74
N GLU A 6 -2.53 10.55 -12.10
CA GLU A 6 -1.44 11.36 -11.54
C GLU A 6 -1.46 11.45 -10.01
N LEU A 7 -2.64 11.69 -9.42
CA LEU A 7 -2.77 11.73 -7.95
C LEU A 7 -2.33 10.44 -7.26
N ALA A 8 -2.60 9.28 -7.86
CA ALA A 8 -2.14 8.00 -7.31
C ALA A 8 -0.62 7.87 -7.43
N GLN A 9 -0.01 8.39 -8.50
CA GLN A 9 1.44 8.40 -8.67
C GLN A 9 2.12 9.23 -7.57
N ILE A 10 1.58 10.41 -7.26
CA ILE A 10 2.11 11.29 -6.20
C ILE A 10 2.10 10.59 -4.85
N ILE A 11 0.99 9.92 -4.50
CA ILE A 11 0.89 9.17 -3.24
C ILE A 11 1.95 8.06 -3.19
N ILE A 12 2.08 7.26 -4.25
CA ILE A 12 3.05 6.16 -4.29
C ILE A 12 4.49 6.70 -4.21
N ALA A 13 4.80 7.78 -4.92
CA ALA A 13 6.10 8.42 -4.89
C ALA A 13 6.42 8.99 -3.49
N ALA A 14 5.45 9.59 -2.82
CA ALA A 14 5.60 10.07 -1.45
C ALA A 14 5.85 8.90 -0.49
N CYS A 15 5.06 7.82 -0.55
CA CYS A 15 5.28 6.63 0.27
C CYS A 15 6.69 6.05 0.08
N ARG A 16 7.18 6.00 -1.16
CA ARG A 16 8.55 5.59 -1.46
C ARG A 16 9.60 6.52 -0.83
N GLN A 17 9.38 7.83 -0.91
CA GLN A 17 10.29 8.85 -0.37
C GLN A 17 10.37 8.81 1.17
N PHE A 18 9.28 8.41 1.83
CA PHE A 18 9.23 8.19 3.28
C PHE A 18 9.61 6.76 3.69
N GLU A 19 10.16 5.96 2.78
CA GLU A 19 10.63 4.59 3.06
C GLU A 19 9.54 3.69 3.65
N ILE A 20 8.29 3.88 3.21
CA ILE A 20 7.20 2.94 3.52
C ILE A 20 7.44 1.68 2.70
N GLU A 21 7.68 0.57 3.38
CA GLU A 21 8.03 -0.71 2.76
C GLU A 21 6.82 -1.64 2.64
N THR A 22 5.84 -1.57 3.56
CA THR A 22 4.72 -2.51 3.60
C THR A 22 3.39 -1.80 3.40
N VAL A 23 2.55 -2.32 2.50
CA VAL A 23 1.23 -1.75 2.21
C VAL A 23 0.17 -2.85 2.27
N VAL A 24 -0.76 -2.73 3.22
CA VAL A 24 -1.91 -3.64 3.31
C VAL A 24 -3.10 -3.02 2.58
N ILE A 25 -3.70 -3.75 1.64
CA ILE A 25 -4.78 -3.28 0.78
C ILE A 25 -5.97 -4.23 0.82
N SER A 26 -7.17 -3.67 0.93
CA SER A 26 -8.42 -4.41 0.66
C SER A 26 -8.90 -4.13 -0.76
N PRO A 27 -9.25 -5.16 -1.55
CA PRO A 27 -9.51 -5.02 -2.98
C PRO A 27 -10.80 -4.20 -3.25
N GLY A 28 -10.73 -3.29 -4.22
CA GLY A 28 -11.88 -2.50 -4.64
C GLY A 28 -11.69 -1.88 -6.03
N SER A 29 -12.81 -1.54 -6.69
CA SER A 29 -12.73 -0.92 -8.03
C SER A 29 -12.15 0.51 -7.96
N ARG A 30 -12.46 1.27 -6.91
CA ARG A 30 -12.07 2.68 -6.79
C ARG A 30 -10.60 2.86 -6.43
N ASN A 31 -10.05 1.97 -5.60
CA ASN A 31 -8.65 2.00 -5.18
C ASN A 31 -7.71 1.24 -6.15
N ALA A 32 -8.24 0.68 -7.24
CA ALA A 32 -7.46 -0.03 -8.25
C ALA A 32 -6.18 0.70 -8.72
N PRO A 33 -6.17 2.04 -8.93
CA PRO A 33 -4.93 2.75 -9.28
C PRO A 33 -3.84 2.64 -8.21
N LEU A 34 -4.22 2.68 -6.93
CA LEU A 34 -3.28 2.51 -5.81
C LEU A 34 -2.83 1.06 -5.70
N THR A 35 -3.76 0.09 -5.78
CA THR A 35 -3.41 -1.33 -5.73
C THR A 35 -2.43 -1.71 -6.83
N ILE A 36 -2.72 -1.35 -8.08
CA ILE A 36 -1.83 -1.61 -9.22
C ILE A 36 -0.51 -0.88 -9.05
N GLY A 37 -0.55 0.34 -8.52
CA GLY A 37 0.63 1.14 -8.24
C GLY A 37 1.57 0.49 -7.24
N PHE A 38 1.10 0.15 -6.05
CA PHE A 38 1.90 -0.48 -5.01
C PHE A 38 2.38 -1.89 -5.43
N SER A 39 1.52 -2.72 -6.03
CA SER A 39 1.89 -4.07 -6.45
C SER A 39 2.91 -4.12 -7.61
N ASN A 40 3.05 -3.05 -8.41
CA ASN A 40 3.97 -3.01 -9.54
C ASN A 40 5.36 -2.45 -9.21
N HIS A 41 5.65 -2.16 -7.94
CA HIS A 41 6.91 -1.59 -7.49
C HIS A 41 7.57 -2.54 -6.50
N LYS A 42 8.82 -2.94 -6.78
CA LYS A 42 9.56 -3.91 -5.95
C LYS A 42 9.95 -3.38 -4.58
N ASP A 43 9.86 -2.07 -4.37
CA ASP A 43 10.19 -1.44 -3.08
C ASP A 43 9.07 -1.61 -2.05
N PHE A 44 7.86 -2.02 -2.48
CA PHE A 44 6.73 -2.25 -1.60
C PHE A 44 6.36 -3.73 -1.51
N GLU A 45 6.21 -4.24 -0.30
CA GLU A 45 5.50 -5.48 -0.02
C GLU A 45 4.00 -5.17 0.07
N THR A 46 3.24 -5.54 -0.96
CA THR A 46 1.79 -5.30 -0.99
C THR A 46 1.03 -6.55 -0.56
N LEU A 47 0.32 -6.46 0.56
CA LEU A 47 -0.44 -7.56 1.15
C LEU A 47 -1.94 -7.32 0.96
N SER A 48 -2.66 -8.30 0.40
CA SER A 48 -4.09 -8.18 0.12
C SER A 48 -4.94 -8.89 1.17
N ILE A 49 -5.78 -8.16 1.89
CA ILE A 49 -6.71 -8.70 2.90
C ILE A 49 -8.13 -8.23 2.59
N VAL A 50 -9.07 -9.16 2.44
CA VAL A 50 -10.43 -8.86 1.96
C VAL A 50 -11.23 -8.00 2.95
N ASP A 51 -11.19 -8.32 4.24
CA ASP A 51 -11.88 -7.57 5.29
C ASP A 51 -11.04 -6.35 5.71
N GLU A 52 -11.57 -5.14 5.52
CA GLU A 52 -10.87 -3.88 5.80
C GLU A 52 -10.52 -3.71 7.29
N ARG A 53 -11.37 -4.25 8.18
CA ARG A 53 -11.14 -4.16 9.62
C ARG A 53 -9.99 -5.07 10.03
N CYS A 54 -9.97 -6.30 9.54
CA CYS A 54 -8.86 -7.22 9.75
C CYS A 54 -7.56 -6.70 9.12
N ALA A 55 -7.65 -6.10 7.93
CA ALA A 55 -6.52 -5.48 7.25
C ALA A 55 -5.87 -4.38 8.11
N ALA A 56 -6.67 -3.53 8.75
CA ALA A 56 -6.18 -2.47 9.62
C ALA A 56 -5.43 -3.01 10.85
N PHE A 57 -5.99 -4.02 11.54
CA PHE A 57 -5.31 -4.64 12.67
C PHE A 57 -4.05 -5.41 12.27
N PHE A 58 -4.06 -6.03 11.09
CA PHE A 58 -2.90 -6.71 10.55
C PHE A 58 -1.76 -5.73 10.23
N ALA A 59 -2.07 -4.62 9.55
CA ALA A 59 -1.12 -3.55 9.30
C ALA A 59 -0.55 -2.95 10.60
N LEU A 60 -1.42 -2.73 11.60
CA LEU A 60 -0.99 -2.25 12.91
C LEU A 60 0.00 -3.21 13.58
N GLY A 61 -0.27 -4.52 13.53
CA GLY A 61 0.64 -5.54 14.07
C GLY A 61 1.99 -5.55 13.38
N ILE A 62 2.01 -5.39 12.04
CA ILE A 62 3.27 -5.26 11.28
C ILE A 62 4.03 -4.03 11.75
N ALA A 63 3.40 -2.85 11.75
CA ALA A 63 4.04 -1.60 12.13
C ALA A 63 4.60 -1.63 13.56
N GLN A 64 3.88 -2.26 14.50
CA GLN A 64 4.35 -2.44 15.88
C GLN A 64 5.59 -3.34 15.96
N GLN A 65 5.64 -4.42 15.16
CA GLN A 65 6.75 -5.39 15.19
C GLN A 65 7.99 -4.90 14.45
N THR A 66 7.81 -4.16 13.35
CA THR A 66 8.92 -3.64 12.52
C THR A 66 9.41 -2.29 13.00
N LEU A 67 8.61 -1.58 13.81
CA LEU A 67 8.83 -0.17 14.18
C LEU A 67 8.95 0.74 12.96
N LYS A 68 8.29 0.37 11.86
CA LYS A 68 8.26 1.11 10.60
C LYS A 68 6.82 1.52 10.26
N PRO A 69 6.65 2.63 9.54
CA PRO A 69 5.34 3.06 9.04
C PRO A 69 4.74 2.09 8.02
#